data_AF-A0A1A8N141-F1
#
_entry.id   AF-A0A1A8N141-F1
#
_cell.length_a   1.000
_cell.length_b   1.000
_cell.length_c   1.000
_cell.angle_alpha   90.00
_cell.angle_beta   90.00
_cell.angle_gamma   90.00
#
_symmetry.space_group_name_H-M   'P 1'
#
loop_
_entity.id
_entity.type
_entity.pdbx_description
1 polymer ?
#
loop_
_entity_poly.entity_id
_entity_poly.type
_entity_poly.pdbx_seq_one_letter_code
_entity_poly.pdbx_strand_id
1 'polypeptide(L)'
;AEPLPVSGHLLSAKTSADSLCPCDEVLGVCDTNCCCDPECGGEVVLFTSCSLGSVRSGSQQLCNQEAAYYTLRTNVNGYSELQSAVQKEDNANIFCIRSQNRIDGLSHPSPALPTDTNFDLLFKLFAPFLWRMENSDQAAPAGVQDSRGYQYGDLLLTTDSSGQRGTFHLPGPGVTPDCVNSPTAFLKHQSSRCSRRVVLKQDCSSLSALSMDTYTNVQLLAGKNADAAVVPVKLASVILESTEGTWSELTDGGGENLTPVLLNSSCFNVVVQVVYVLKYNPAGAVVNASVSLVLGPVPEAAQLLDQQFQVQFIQ
;
A
#
# COMPACT_ATOMS: atom_id res chain seq x y z
N ALA A 1 52.43 3.95 14.96
CA ALA A 1 51.00 3.57 14.92
C ALA A 1 50.90 2.37 14.00
N GLU A 2 50.54 1.23 14.54
CA GLU A 2 50.33 -0.02 13.81
C GLU A 2 49.00 0.09 13.05
N PRO A 3 48.92 -0.27 11.76
CA PRO A 3 47.68 -0.15 11.01
C PRO A 3 46.65 -1.14 11.56
N LEU A 4 45.44 -0.65 11.79
CA LEU A 4 44.30 -1.45 12.24
C LEU A 4 44.04 -2.62 11.26
N PRO A 5 43.58 -3.78 11.76
CA PRO A 5 43.35 -4.94 10.93
C PRO A 5 42.27 -4.63 9.91
N VAL A 6 42.55 -4.96 8.64
CA VAL A 6 41.58 -4.94 7.54
C VAL A 6 40.36 -5.74 8.01
N SER A 7 39.22 -5.07 8.17
CA SER A 7 37.95 -5.72 8.51
C SER A 7 37.76 -6.86 7.52
N GLY A 8 37.68 -8.08 8.05
CA GLY A 8 37.52 -9.29 7.26
C GLY A 8 36.35 -9.11 6.32
N HIS A 9 36.63 -9.14 5.02
CA HIS A 9 35.63 -9.44 4.02
C HIS A 9 34.88 -10.68 4.51
N LEU A 10 33.57 -10.57 4.69
CA LEU A 10 32.72 -11.76 4.72
C LEU A 10 33.13 -12.61 3.52
N LEU A 11 33.52 -13.85 3.76
CA LEU A 11 33.81 -14.80 2.69
C LEU A 11 32.61 -14.74 1.73
N SER A 12 32.83 -14.28 0.50
CA SER A 12 31.81 -14.38 -0.53
C SER A 12 31.33 -15.83 -0.52
N ALA A 13 30.02 -16.02 -0.41
CA ALA A 13 29.43 -17.34 -0.57
C ALA A 13 29.98 -17.89 -1.89
N LYS A 14 30.83 -18.91 -1.79
CA LYS A 14 31.63 -19.41 -2.92
C LYS A 14 30.78 -20.21 -3.92
N THR A 15 29.49 -20.36 -3.62
CA THR A 15 28.53 -21.10 -4.42
C THR A 15 27.82 -20.14 -5.36
N SER A 16 28.30 -20.09 -6.59
CA SER A 16 27.70 -19.30 -7.67
C SER A 16 26.43 -20.00 -8.19
N ALA A 17 25.45 -19.24 -8.68
CA ALA A 17 24.13 -19.77 -9.06
C ALA A 17 24.18 -20.84 -10.17
N ASP A 18 25.22 -20.82 -10.99
CA ASP A 18 25.56 -21.82 -12.01
C ASP A 18 26.01 -23.18 -11.46
N SER A 19 26.48 -23.22 -10.20
CA SER A 19 26.90 -24.45 -9.52
C SER A 19 25.78 -25.17 -8.77
N LEU A 20 24.58 -24.58 -8.75
CA LEU A 20 23.39 -25.17 -8.17
C LEU A 20 22.56 -25.77 -9.31
N CYS A 21 22.27 -27.07 -9.23
CA CYS A 21 21.40 -27.70 -10.21
C CYS A 21 20.36 -28.56 -9.52
N PRO A 22 19.12 -28.07 -9.34
CA PRO A 22 18.07 -28.81 -8.65
C PRO A 22 17.60 -30.07 -9.39
N CYS A 23 17.94 -30.23 -10.67
CA CYS A 23 17.55 -31.39 -11.48
C CYS A 23 18.69 -32.37 -11.77
N ASP A 24 19.90 -32.11 -11.25
CA ASP A 24 21.01 -33.08 -11.22
C ASP A 24 20.77 -34.00 -10.02
N GLU A 25 19.96 -35.03 -10.25
CA GLU A 25 19.60 -36.06 -9.28
C GLU A 25 20.62 -37.20 -9.28
N VAL A 26 21.26 -37.47 -10.43
CA VAL A 26 22.17 -38.61 -10.63
C VAL A 26 23.60 -38.15 -10.89
N LEU A 27 24.39 -38.13 -9.82
CA LEU A 27 25.81 -37.78 -9.88
C LEU A 27 26.58 -38.51 -11.00
N GLY A 28 27.16 -37.72 -11.90
CA GLY A 28 28.05 -38.21 -12.95
C GLY A 28 27.34 -38.82 -14.15
N VAL A 29 26.03 -38.60 -14.30
CA VAL A 29 25.22 -39.03 -15.46
C VAL A 29 24.33 -37.87 -15.89
N CYS A 30 24.25 -37.63 -17.20
CA CYS A 30 23.33 -36.63 -17.73
C CYS A 30 21.86 -36.97 -17.43
N ASP A 31 21.21 -36.13 -16.64
CA ASP A 31 19.79 -36.16 -16.39
C ASP A 31 19.00 -35.57 -17.56
N THR A 32 18.03 -36.36 -18.04
CA THR A 32 17.29 -36.02 -19.26
C THR A 32 16.48 -34.75 -19.07
N ASN A 33 16.60 -33.81 -20.00
CA ASN A 33 15.96 -32.49 -19.95
C ASN A 33 16.42 -31.61 -18.76
N CYS A 34 17.56 -31.90 -18.13
CA CYS A 34 18.17 -31.05 -17.12
C CYS A 34 19.21 -30.11 -17.76
N CYS A 35 18.91 -28.81 -17.79
CA CYS A 35 19.78 -27.84 -18.48
C CYS A 35 20.98 -27.35 -17.67
N CYS A 36 20.95 -27.51 -16.36
CA CYS A 36 22.04 -27.08 -15.47
C CYS A 36 23.01 -28.22 -15.13
N ASP A 37 22.74 -29.42 -15.64
CA ASP A 37 23.54 -30.61 -15.42
C ASP A 37 24.87 -30.50 -16.19
N PRO A 38 26.03 -30.58 -15.50
CA PRO A 38 27.33 -30.43 -16.12
C PRO A 38 27.75 -31.62 -16.98
N GLU A 39 27.14 -32.80 -16.81
CA GLU A 39 27.39 -34.02 -17.57
C GLU A 39 26.63 -34.08 -18.90
N CYS A 40 25.64 -33.21 -19.13
CA CYS A 40 24.76 -33.24 -20.31
C CYS A 40 25.28 -32.62 -21.61
N GLY A 41 26.59 -32.37 -21.74
CA GLY A 41 27.14 -31.53 -22.82
C GLY A 41 26.77 -31.94 -24.26
N GLY A 42 26.76 -33.24 -24.60
CA GLY A 42 26.47 -33.72 -25.96
C GLY A 42 25.00 -34.09 -26.18
N GLU A 43 24.30 -34.39 -25.10
CA GLU A 43 22.96 -34.95 -25.03
C GLU A 43 21.88 -33.86 -25.14
N VAL A 44 22.24 -32.60 -24.93
CA VAL A 44 21.32 -31.44 -25.02
C VAL A 44 20.54 -31.39 -26.33
N VAL A 45 21.16 -31.81 -27.44
CA VAL A 45 20.51 -31.82 -28.76
C VAL A 45 19.28 -32.72 -28.83
N LEU A 46 19.17 -33.70 -27.92
CA LEU A 46 18.06 -34.63 -27.80
C LEU A 46 16.95 -34.12 -26.88
N PHE A 47 17.17 -33.01 -26.17
CA PHE A 47 16.19 -32.48 -25.24
C PHE A 47 15.03 -31.84 -25.99
N THR A 48 13.81 -32.23 -25.61
CA THR A 48 12.56 -31.73 -26.20
C THR A 48 12.10 -30.44 -25.53
N SER A 49 12.39 -30.27 -24.24
CA SER A 49 12.05 -29.09 -23.44
C SER A 49 12.75 -29.16 -22.10
N CYS A 50 13.11 -28.02 -21.54
CA CYS A 50 13.66 -27.93 -20.20
C CYS A 50 13.21 -26.60 -19.60
N SER A 51 12.52 -26.66 -18.47
CA SER A 51 11.90 -25.48 -17.83
C SER A 51 12.42 -25.35 -16.41
N LEU A 52 13.65 -24.88 -16.27
CA LEU A 52 14.17 -24.42 -14.99
C LEU A 52 13.90 -22.92 -14.89
N GLY A 53 12.83 -22.56 -14.19
CA GLY A 53 12.54 -21.18 -13.83
C GLY A 53 13.52 -20.71 -12.77
N SER A 54 14.67 -20.19 -13.22
CA SER A 54 15.77 -19.60 -12.44
C SER A 54 16.31 -20.39 -11.25
N VAL A 55 17.60 -20.74 -11.32
CA VAL A 55 18.34 -21.25 -10.17
C VAL A 55 18.90 -20.06 -9.39
N ARG A 56 18.67 -20.04 -8.07
CA ARG A 56 19.10 -18.95 -7.18
C ARG A 56 20.08 -19.44 -6.13
N SER A 57 21.12 -18.65 -5.86
CA SER A 57 22.02 -18.90 -4.73
C SER A 57 21.47 -18.27 -3.45
N GLY A 58 20.77 -19.06 -2.63
CA GLY A 58 20.31 -18.66 -1.29
C GLY A 58 18.80 -18.44 -1.13
N SER A 59 18.41 -17.70 -0.07
CA SER A 59 17.01 -17.44 0.31
C SER A 59 16.32 -16.47 -0.67
N GLN A 60 15.03 -16.70 -0.95
CA GLN A 60 14.19 -15.80 -1.76
C GLN A 60 13.98 -14.41 -1.12
N GLN A 61 14.37 -14.25 0.14
CA GLN A 61 14.23 -13.00 0.90
C GLN A 61 15.45 -12.08 0.81
N LEU A 62 16.38 -12.36 -0.10
CA LEU A 62 17.54 -11.52 -0.32
C LEU A 62 17.19 -10.30 -1.19
N CYS A 63 17.80 -9.17 -0.85
CA CYS A 63 17.64 -7.90 -1.55
C CYS A 63 18.13 -7.94 -2.99
N ASN A 64 19.22 -8.67 -3.17
CA ASN A 64 19.85 -8.90 -4.43
C ASN A 64 20.38 -10.33 -4.41
N GLN A 65 20.14 -11.07 -5.48
CA GLN A 65 20.60 -12.44 -5.64
C GLN A 65 21.05 -12.67 -7.08
N GLU A 66 22.05 -13.53 -7.24
CA GLU A 66 22.41 -14.04 -8.55
C GLU A 66 21.46 -15.18 -8.92
N ALA A 67 20.91 -15.10 -10.12
CA ALA A 67 20.02 -16.08 -10.69
C ALA A 67 20.57 -16.57 -12.03
N ALA A 68 20.70 -17.88 -12.20
CA ALA A 68 21.06 -18.51 -13.46
C ALA A 68 19.79 -18.92 -14.20
N TYR A 69 19.68 -18.50 -15.46
CA TYR A 69 18.59 -18.86 -16.36
C TYR A 69 19.11 -19.79 -17.43
N TYR A 70 18.35 -20.86 -17.69
CA TYR A 70 18.66 -21.84 -18.71
C TYR A 70 17.47 -21.93 -19.66
N THR A 71 17.71 -21.71 -20.95
CA THR A 71 16.69 -21.82 -21.99
C THR A 71 17.20 -22.67 -23.14
N LEU A 72 16.32 -23.50 -23.70
CA LEU A 72 16.60 -24.23 -24.93
C LEU A 72 16.08 -23.45 -26.11
N ARG A 73 16.94 -23.20 -27.09
CA ARG A 73 16.59 -22.58 -28.36
C ARG A 73 16.84 -23.55 -29.50
N THR A 74 15.96 -23.60 -30.48
CA THR A 74 16.20 -24.37 -31.69
C THR A 74 17.14 -23.60 -32.61
N ASN A 75 18.24 -24.23 -33.01
CA ASN A 75 19.18 -23.66 -33.97
C ASN A 75 18.64 -23.73 -35.41
N VAL A 76 19.34 -23.10 -36.35
CA VAL A 76 18.99 -23.06 -37.78
C VAL A 76 18.88 -24.44 -38.45
N ASN A 77 19.48 -25.47 -37.84
CA ASN A 77 19.49 -26.84 -38.32
C ASN A 77 18.43 -27.73 -37.63
N GLY A 78 17.57 -27.16 -36.77
CA GLY A 78 16.49 -27.88 -36.10
C GLY A 78 16.90 -28.61 -34.80
N TYR A 79 18.14 -28.48 -34.33
CA TYR A 79 18.60 -29.08 -33.08
C TYR A 79 18.42 -28.13 -31.91
N SER A 80 18.23 -28.68 -30.71
CA SER A 80 18.18 -27.93 -29.45
C SER A 80 19.59 -27.44 -29.05
N GLU A 81 19.70 -26.16 -28.74
CA GLU A 81 20.92 -25.49 -28.25
C GLU A 81 20.63 -24.84 -26.89
N LEU A 82 21.52 -25.07 -25.91
CA LEU A 82 21.40 -24.49 -24.58
C LEU A 82 21.91 -23.04 -24.57
N GLN A 83 21.09 -22.14 -24.03
CA GLN A 83 21.51 -20.79 -23.65
C GLN A 83 21.47 -20.68 -22.13
N SER A 84 22.59 -20.29 -21.53
CA SER A 84 22.68 -19.98 -20.11
C SER A 84 23.06 -18.52 -19.91
N ALA A 85 22.43 -17.86 -18.94
CA ALA A 85 22.75 -16.50 -18.55
C ALA A 85 22.63 -16.35 -17.04
N VAL A 86 23.64 -15.75 -16.41
CA VAL A 86 23.58 -15.37 -15.00
C VAL A 86 23.25 -13.89 -14.94
N GLN A 87 22.14 -13.54 -14.26
CA GLN A 87 21.75 -12.15 -14.03
C GLN A 87 21.54 -11.90 -12.56
N LYS A 88 21.68 -10.63 -12.19
CA LYS A 88 21.47 -10.14 -10.85
C LYS A 88 20.01 -9.71 -10.70
N GLU A 89 19.22 -10.48 -9.96
CA GLU A 89 17.83 -10.14 -9.64
C GLU A 89 17.80 -9.21 -8.41
N ASP A 90 17.12 -8.07 -8.53
CA ASP A 90 16.81 -7.17 -7.41
C ASP A 90 15.35 -7.40 -6.96
N ASN A 91 15.14 -7.67 -5.68
CA ASN A 91 13.80 -7.87 -5.14
C ASN A 91 13.19 -6.54 -4.69
N ALA A 92 12.40 -5.91 -5.56
CA ALA A 92 11.77 -4.60 -5.30
C ALA A 92 10.66 -4.61 -4.24
N ASN A 93 10.14 -5.79 -3.86
CA ASN A 93 9.04 -5.93 -2.90
C ASN A 93 9.51 -6.06 -1.44
N ILE A 94 10.82 -6.06 -1.20
CA ILE A 94 11.40 -6.17 0.14
C ILE A 94 12.16 -4.88 0.46
N PHE A 95 11.91 -4.30 1.64
CA PHE A 95 12.72 -3.19 2.13
C PHE A 95 14.13 -3.68 2.47
N CYS A 96 15.13 -3.09 1.82
CA CYS A 96 16.45 -3.68 1.73
C CYS A 96 17.57 -2.66 1.90
N ILE A 97 18.42 -2.87 2.90
CA ILE A 97 19.59 -2.03 3.17
C ILE A 97 20.75 -2.53 2.30
N ARG A 98 20.99 -1.86 1.17
CA ARG A 98 22.02 -2.21 0.18
C ARG A 98 23.46 -2.01 0.68
N SER A 99 23.68 -1.06 1.59
CA SER A 99 24.97 -0.76 2.19
C SER A 99 24.77 -0.13 3.57
N GLN A 100 25.47 -0.63 4.58
CA GLN A 100 25.49 -0.04 5.92
C GLN A 100 26.91 0.45 6.21
N ASN A 101 27.07 1.77 6.35
CA ASN A 101 28.37 2.41 6.56
C ASN A 101 28.70 2.62 8.05
N ARG A 102 27.79 2.22 8.96
CA ARG A 102 28.01 2.23 10.42
C ARG A 102 28.19 0.82 10.97
N ILE A 103 29.41 0.49 11.39
CA ILE A 103 29.74 -0.76 12.11
C ILE A 103 29.02 -0.80 13.49
N ASP A 104 28.74 0.36 14.06
CA ASP A 104 28.02 0.60 15.33
C ASP A 104 26.48 0.49 15.22
N GLY A 105 25.93 0.28 14.02
CA GLY A 105 24.48 0.25 13.77
C GLY A 105 23.77 -1.09 14.02
N LEU A 106 24.49 -2.14 14.41
CA LEU A 106 23.91 -3.47 14.68
C LEU A 106 23.61 -3.71 16.16
N SER A 107 24.03 -2.80 17.03
CA SER A 107 23.76 -2.85 18.46
C SER A 107 23.64 -1.43 18.98
N HIS A 108 22.40 -0.99 19.22
CA HIS A 108 22.19 0.23 19.98
C HIS A 108 22.42 -0.07 21.47
N PRO A 109 23.21 0.73 22.19
CA PRO A 109 23.18 0.68 23.65
C PRO A 109 21.75 0.97 24.10
N SER A 110 21.27 0.24 25.12
CA SER A 110 19.96 0.51 25.71
C SER A 110 19.85 2.00 26.02
N PRO A 111 18.82 2.69 25.51
CA PRO A 111 18.69 4.12 25.75
C PRO A 111 18.63 4.38 27.26
N ALA A 112 19.31 5.44 27.70
CA ALA A 112 19.24 5.86 29.09
C ALA A 112 17.78 6.18 29.43
N LEU A 113 17.24 5.52 30.45
CA LEU A 113 15.87 5.76 30.90
C LEU A 113 15.77 7.12 31.59
N PRO A 114 14.70 7.91 31.32
CA PRO A 114 14.50 9.18 31.98
C PRO A 114 14.32 9.02 33.50
N THR A 115 15.10 9.76 34.27
CA THR A 115 14.98 9.98 35.70
C THR A 115 14.88 11.48 35.96
N ASP A 116 14.38 11.88 37.13
CA ASP A 116 14.25 13.30 37.51
C ASP A 116 15.59 14.08 37.41
N THR A 117 16.71 13.37 37.51
CA THR A 117 18.07 13.94 37.46
C THR A 117 18.69 14.01 36.08
N ASN A 118 18.23 13.20 35.11
CA ASN A 118 18.80 13.14 33.77
C ASN A 118 17.84 13.64 32.67
N PHE A 119 16.58 13.92 33.02
CA PHE A 119 15.52 14.29 32.09
C PHE A 119 15.90 15.48 31.22
N ASP A 120 16.33 16.60 31.81
CA ASP A 120 16.67 17.82 31.05
C ASP A 120 17.82 17.59 30.06
N LEU A 121 18.75 16.70 30.40
CA LEU A 121 19.92 16.39 29.58
C LEU A 121 19.52 15.47 28.42
N LEU A 122 18.73 14.43 28.69
CA LEU A 122 18.18 13.55 27.66
C LEU A 122 17.23 14.29 26.74
N PHE A 123 16.34 15.13 27.29
CA PHE A 123 15.40 15.95 26.53
C PHE A 123 16.14 16.87 25.56
N LYS A 124 17.20 17.58 26.00
CA LYS A 124 18.01 18.41 25.10
C LYS A 124 18.71 17.60 24.00
N LEU A 125 19.13 16.37 24.30
CA LEU A 125 19.79 15.50 23.34
C LEU A 125 18.83 15.04 22.23
N PHE A 126 17.57 14.74 22.58
CA PHE A 126 16.58 14.18 21.66
C PHE A 126 15.58 15.20 21.08
N ALA A 127 15.39 16.35 21.73
CA ALA A 127 14.55 17.45 21.25
C ALA A 127 14.81 17.90 19.81
N PRO A 128 16.06 17.97 19.30
CA PRO A 128 16.28 18.36 17.90
C PRO A 128 15.81 17.32 16.88
N PHE A 129 15.52 16.08 17.30
CA PHE A 129 15.01 15.00 16.44
C PHE A 129 13.52 14.73 16.66
N LEU A 130 12.84 15.53 17.48
CA LEU A 130 11.39 15.52 17.51
C LEU A 130 10.92 15.93 16.12
N TRP A 131 10.16 15.04 15.48
CA TRP A 131 9.38 15.40 14.31
C TRP A 131 8.66 16.69 14.65
N ARG A 132 8.95 17.75 13.89
CA ARG A 132 8.16 18.96 13.94
C ARG A 132 6.74 18.48 13.66
N MET A 133 5.90 18.44 14.70
CA MET A 133 4.48 18.54 14.51
C MET A 133 4.34 19.92 13.88
N GLU A 134 4.26 19.96 12.55
CA GLU A 134 3.95 21.18 11.85
C GLU A 134 2.66 21.68 12.49
N ASN A 135 2.77 22.74 13.30
CA ASN A 135 1.63 23.61 13.46
C ASN A 135 1.19 23.92 12.03
N SER A 136 -0.08 23.64 11.76
CA SER A 136 -0.78 23.73 10.47
C SER A 136 -0.79 25.15 9.86
N ASP A 137 0.17 26.01 10.20
CA ASP A 137 0.27 27.42 9.81
C ASP A 137 1.52 27.72 8.97
N GLN A 138 2.30 26.71 8.58
CA GLN A 138 3.39 26.89 7.62
C GLN A 138 3.01 26.27 6.28
N ALA A 139 2.66 27.14 5.33
CA ALA A 139 2.49 26.80 3.93
C ALA A 139 3.69 25.96 3.45
N ALA A 140 3.39 24.76 2.95
CA ALA A 140 4.37 23.85 2.38
C ALA A 140 5.29 24.60 1.40
N PRO A 141 6.61 24.31 1.39
CA PRO A 141 7.52 24.95 0.46
C PRO A 141 7.02 24.68 -0.96
N ALA A 142 6.93 25.76 -1.75
CA ALA A 142 6.53 25.72 -3.14
C ALA A 142 7.50 24.84 -3.95
N GLY A 143 7.23 23.54 -3.95
CA GLY A 143 7.88 22.55 -4.79
C GLY A 143 7.37 22.71 -6.21
N VAL A 144 8.19 23.37 -7.03
CA VAL A 144 8.30 23.25 -8.49
C VAL A 144 6.97 22.94 -9.19
N GLN A 145 6.25 24.02 -9.49
CA GLN A 145 5.05 24.00 -10.32
C GLN A 145 5.41 23.77 -11.79
N ASP A 146 5.33 22.52 -12.24
CA ASP A 146 5.18 22.25 -13.67
C ASP A 146 4.24 21.08 -14.02
N SER A 147 3.67 20.39 -13.01
CA SER A 147 2.58 19.43 -13.23
C SER A 147 1.23 20.10 -12.94
N ARG A 148 0.44 20.39 -13.99
CA ARG A 148 -0.89 21.04 -13.85
C ARG A 148 -1.93 20.19 -13.10
N GLY A 149 -1.75 18.86 -13.02
CA GLY A 149 -2.63 17.93 -12.31
C GLY A 149 -1.89 16.99 -11.36
N TYR A 150 -2.61 16.05 -10.77
CA TYR A 150 -2.05 15.00 -9.92
C TYR A 150 -1.28 13.97 -10.75
N GLN A 151 -0.22 13.44 -10.15
CA GLN A 151 0.54 12.29 -10.61
C GLN A 151 0.25 11.07 -9.73
N TYR A 152 0.54 9.89 -10.24
CA TYR A 152 0.34 8.64 -9.50
C TYR A 152 0.99 8.73 -8.11
N GLY A 153 0.21 8.48 -7.06
CA GLY A 153 0.68 8.50 -5.67
C GLY A 153 0.59 9.85 -4.96
N ASP A 154 0.29 10.95 -5.66
CA ASP A 154 0.07 12.25 -5.02
C ASP A 154 -1.14 12.22 -4.10
N LEU A 155 -1.06 12.92 -2.97
CA LEU A 155 -2.20 13.04 -2.06
C LEU A 155 -3.32 13.88 -2.67
N LEU A 156 -4.54 13.36 -2.67
CA LEU A 156 -5.72 14.12 -3.07
C LEU A 156 -5.98 15.21 -2.04
N LEU A 157 -6.27 16.42 -2.52
CA LEU A 157 -6.53 17.57 -1.68
C LEU A 157 -8.02 17.88 -1.60
N THR A 158 -8.44 18.40 -0.45
CA THR A 158 -9.77 18.93 -0.20
C THR A 158 -9.72 20.41 0.14
N THR A 159 -10.86 21.08 0.10
CA THR A 159 -11.05 22.39 0.71
C THR A 159 -12.21 22.34 1.70
N ASP A 160 -12.12 23.09 2.79
CA ASP A 160 -13.25 23.32 3.68
C ASP A 160 -14.07 24.55 3.22
N SER A 161 -15.12 24.87 3.99
CA SER A 161 -15.96 26.06 3.76
C SER A 161 -15.23 27.39 4.00
N SER A 162 -14.08 27.37 4.67
CA SER A 162 -13.23 28.54 4.91
C SER A 162 -12.17 28.74 3.83
N GLY A 163 -12.08 27.83 2.86
CA GLY A 163 -11.08 27.84 1.79
C GLY A 163 -9.71 27.27 2.22
N GLN A 164 -9.61 26.70 3.42
CA GLN A 164 -8.41 26.01 3.87
C GLN A 164 -8.26 24.68 3.15
N ARG A 165 -7.02 24.42 2.71
CA ARG A 165 -6.68 23.20 2.00
C ARG A 165 -6.39 22.09 2.99
N GLY A 166 -7.07 20.97 2.80
CA GLY A 166 -6.86 19.73 3.53
C GLY A 166 -6.39 18.61 2.61
N THR A 167 -6.19 17.43 3.20
CA THR A 167 -5.98 16.18 2.46
C THR A 167 -7.26 15.36 2.51
N PHE A 168 -7.59 14.68 1.41
CA PHE A 168 -8.69 13.74 1.36
C PHE A 168 -8.31 12.45 2.08
N HIS A 169 -9.11 12.07 3.08
CA HIS A 169 -8.88 10.87 3.87
C HIS A 169 -10.04 9.89 3.69
N LEU A 170 -9.69 8.60 3.63
CA LEU A 170 -10.64 7.50 3.70
C LEU A 170 -10.34 6.67 4.94
N PRO A 171 -11.37 6.23 5.69
CA PRO A 171 -11.14 5.33 6.79
C PRO A 171 -10.56 4.00 6.30
N GLY A 172 -9.55 3.51 7.01
CA GLY A 172 -8.95 2.22 6.78
C GLY A 172 -8.39 1.64 8.07
N PRO A 173 -7.98 0.36 8.07
CA PRO A 173 -7.33 -0.25 9.22
C PRO A 173 -5.97 0.41 9.45
N GLY A 174 -5.64 0.66 10.71
CA GLY A 174 -4.31 1.11 11.13
C GLY A 174 -3.40 -0.08 11.43
N VAL A 175 -2.69 -0.01 12.56
CA VAL A 175 -1.96 -1.16 13.12
C VAL A 175 -2.95 -2.21 13.66
N THR A 176 -4.13 -1.77 14.11
CA THR A 176 -5.26 -2.60 14.54
C THR A 176 -6.36 -2.56 13.47
N PRO A 177 -7.38 -3.44 13.52
CA PRO A 177 -8.55 -3.33 12.64
C PRO A 177 -9.38 -2.06 12.87
N ASP A 178 -9.04 -1.23 13.86
CA ASP A 178 -9.78 0.00 14.16
C ASP A 178 -9.70 1.00 12.99
N CYS A 179 -10.82 1.63 12.64
CA CYS A 179 -10.86 2.62 11.57
C CYS A 179 -10.08 3.88 11.95
N VAL A 180 -9.04 4.19 11.18
CA VAL A 180 -8.26 5.43 11.23
C VAL A 180 -8.37 6.17 9.90
N ASN A 181 -8.23 7.49 9.93
CA ASN A 181 -8.23 8.31 8.72
C ASN A 181 -6.91 8.12 7.96
N SER A 182 -6.94 7.41 6.84
CA SER A 182 -5.79 7.22 5.95
C SER A 182 -5.83 8.24 4.81
N PRO A 183 -4.72 8.92 4.48
CA PRO A 183 -4.68 9.82 3.33
C PRO A 183 -4.86 9.02 2.03
N THR A 184 -5.58 9.61 1.08
CA THR A 184 -5.91 8.97 -0.20
C THR A 184 -5.02 9.51 -1.31
N ALA A 185 -4.44 8.60 -2.09
CA ALA A 185 -3.51 8.94 -3.16
C ALA A 185 -4.13 8.76 -4.55
N PHE A 186 -3.78 9.66 -5.48
CA PHE A 186 -4.25 9.66 -6.85
C PHE A 186 -3.78 8.41 -7.61
N LEU A 187 -4.70 7.79 -8.38
CA LEU A 187 -4.50 6.55 -9.14
C LEU A 187 -4.08 5.33 -8.31
N LYS A 188 -4.19 5.38 -6.98
CA LYS A 188 -4.08 4.21 -6.11
C LYS A 188 -5.48 3.76 -5.72
N HIS A 189 -6.04 2.84 -6.50
CA HIS A 189 -7.29 2.17 -6.12
C HIS A 189 -7.12 1.55 -4.74
N GLN A 190 -8.03 1.89 -3.83
CA GLN A 190 -8.00 1.41 -2.45
C GLN A 190 -9.35 0.81 -2.12
N SER A 191 -9.32 -0.37 -1.51
CA SER A 191 -10.47 -0.97 -0.83
C SER A 191 -10.02 -1.40 0.55
N SER A 192 -10.63 -0.83 1.58
CA SER A 192 -10.31 -1.07 2.98
C SER A 192 -11.57 -1.50 3.72
N ARG A 193 -11.39 -2.40 4.69
CA ARG A 193 -12.40 -2.74 5.69
C ARG A 193 -11.79 -2.48 7.05
N CYS A 194 -12.53 -1.80 7.91
CA CYS A 194 -12.12 -1.50 9.26
C CYS A 194 -13.33 -1.54 10.20
N SER A 195 -13.05 -1.63 11.49
CA SER A 195 -14.04 -1.78 12.54
C SER A 195 -14.02 -0.55 13.45
N ARG A 196 -15.18 -0.15 13.98
CA ARG A 196 -15.29 0.92 14.98
C ARG A 196 -15.96 0.38 16.22
N ARG A 197 -15.44 0.76 17.39
CA ARG A 197 -16.12 0.51 18.66
C ARG A 197 -17.26 1.52 18.79
N VAL A 198 -18.47 1.04 19.06
CA VAL A 198 -19.68 1.87 19.13
C VAL A 198 -20.52 1.52 20.35
N VAL A 199 -21.18 2.53 20.90
CA VAL A 199 -22.21 2.44 21.92
C VAL A 199 -23.46 3.09 21.36
N LEU A 200 -24.28 2.34 20.63
CA LEU A 200 -25.35 2.90 19.79
C LEU A 200 -26.41 3.72 20.52
N LYS A 201 -26.64 3.49 21.81
CA LYS A 201 -27.50 4.36 22.64
C LYS A 201 -27.04 5.82 22.64
N GLN A 202 -25.73 6.04 22.55
CA GLN A 202 -25.11 7.36 22.55
C GLN A 202 -24.68 7.76 21.14
N ASP A 203 -24.08 6.83 20.40
CA ASP A 203 -23.36 7.12 19.17
C ASP A 203 -24.26 7.24 17.95
N CYS A 204 -25.44 6.60 17.95
CA CYS A 204 -26.28 6.48 16.76
C CYS A 204 -26.46 7.83 16.04
N SER A 205 -27.00 8.85 16.72
CA SER A 205 -27.21 10.18 16.11
C SER A 205 -26.09 11.20 16.38
N SER A 206 -25.08 10.87 17.16
CA SER A 206 -24.01 11.80 17.55
C SER A 206 -22.69 11.58 16.81
N LEU A 207 -22.42 10.33 16.38
CA LEU A 207 -21.18 9.96 15.72
C LEU A 207 -21.29 10.24 14.22
N SER A 208 -20.60 11.30 13.76
CA SER A 208 -20.59 11.71 12.34
C SER A 208 -20.14 10.59 11.40
N ALA A 209 -19.29 9.69 11.88
CA ALA A 209 -18.80 8.52 11.18
C ALA A 209 -19.88 7.50 10.75
N LEU A 210 -21.09 7.59 11.33
CA LEU A 210 -22.26 6.80 10.96
C LEU A 210 -23.16 7.53 9.97
N SER A 211 -23.04 8.86 9.87
CA SER A 211 -23.85 9.69 8.99
C SER A 211 -23.29 9.72 7.58
N MET A 212 -24.20 9.67 6.62
CA MET A 212 -23.91 9.82 5.20
C MET A 212 -23.30 11.20 4.86
N ASP A 213 -23.67 12.26 5.59
CA ASP A 213 -23.22 13.63 5.32
C ASP A 213 -21.70 13.78 5.38
N THR A 214 -21.05 13.01 6.26
CA THR A 214 -19.59 12.97 6.41
C THR A 214 -18.88 12.55 5.12
N TYR A 215 -19.55 11.76 4.30
CA TYR A 215 -18.98 11.15 3.09
C TYR A 215 -19.46 11.85 1.81
N THR A 216 -20.60 12.54 1.85
CA THR A 216 -21.13 13.30 0.70
C THR A 216 -20.68 14.76 0.69
N ASN A 217 -20.52 15.41 1.85
CA ASN A 217 -20.16 16.82 1.95
C ASN A 217 -18.64 17.04 1.83
N VAL A 218 -18.05 16.52 0.75
CA VAL A 218 -16.62 16.59 0.47
C VAL A 218 -16.39 17.47 -0.77
N GLN A 219 -15.48 18.43 -0.64
CA GLN A 219 -15.05 19.30 -1.73
C GLN A 219 -13.60 18.96 -2.08
N LEU A 220 -13.38 18.29 -3.22
CA LEU A 220 -12.06 17.94 -3.71
C LEU A 220 -11.46 19.09 -4.54
N LEU A 221 -10.14 19.14 -4.65
CA LEU A 221 -9.47 20.05 -5.57
C LEU A 221 -9.08 19.31 -6.85
N ALA A 222 -9.32 19.95 -8.00
CA ALA A 222 -9.00 19.40 -9.32
C ALA A 222 -7.51 19.10 -9.53
N GLY A 223 -6.62 19.76 -8.80
CA GLY A 223 -5.17 19.59 -8.89
C GLY A 223 -4.43 20.18 -7.70
N LYS A 224 -3.09 20.16 -7.75
CA LYS A 224 -2.21 20.61 -6.65
C LYS A 224 -2.01 22.13 -6.61
N ASN A 225 -2.26 22.83 -7.71
CA ASN A 225 -2.00 24.28 -7.85
C ASN A 225 -2.89 25.12 -6.95
N ALA A 226 -2.44 26.32 -6.57
CA ALA A 226 -3.19 27.26 -5.73
C ALA A 226 -4.56 27.65 -6.31
N ASP A 227 -4.66 27.72 -7.63
CA ASP A 227 -5.88 28.11 -8.36
C ASP A 227 -6.71 26.91 -8.83
N ALA A 228 -6.47 25.73 -8.25
CA ALA A 228 -7.20 24.51 -8.61
C ALA A 228 -8.71 24.69 -8.35
N ALA A 229 -9.51 24.36 -9.36
CA ALA A 229 -10.97 24.40 -9.24
C ALA A 229 -11.47 23.41 -8.19
N VAL A 230 -12.53 23.77 -7.50
CA VAL A 230 -13.21 22.89 -6.54
C VAL A 230 -14.15 21.95 -7.29
N VAL A 231 -14.06 20.67 -6.96
CA VAL A 231 -14.86 19.57 -7.51
C VAL A 231 -15.68 18.97 -6.37
N PRO A 232 -16.97 19.34 -6.22
CA PRO A 232 -17.82 18.76 -5.18
C PRO A 232 -18.11 17.29 -5.50
N VAL A 233 -18.08 16.46 -4.47
CA VAL A 233 -18.50 15.06 -4.58
C VAL A 233 -20.02 15.02 -4.77
N LYS A 234 -20.47 14.39 -5.85
CA LYS A 234 -21.89 14.21 -6.15
C LYS A 234 -22.38 12.87 -5.63
N LEU A 235 -23.56 12.86 -5.02
CA LEU A 235 -24.22 11.61 -4.70
C LEU A 235 -24.64 10.89 -5.99
N ALA A 236 -24.19 9.65 -6.17
CA ALA A 236 -24.57 8.81 -7.30
C ALA A 236 -25.74 7.89 -6.94
N SER A 237 -25.65 7.17 -5.81
CA SER A 237 -26.70 6.28 -5.35
C SER A 237 -26.63 6.02 -3.85
N VAL A 238 -27.76 5.68 -3.25
CA VAL A 238 -27.87 5.22 -1.87
C VAL A 238 -28.66 3.92 -1.88
N ILE A 239 -28.07 2.88 -1.30
CA ILE A 239 -28.74 1.59 -1.12
C ILE A 239 -29.06 1.42 0.35
N LEU A 240 -30.32 1.13 0.65
CA LEU A 240 -30.76 0.73 1.98
C LEU A 240 -30.71 -0.79 2.08
N GLU A 241 -29.98 -1.28 3.08
CA GLU A 241 -30.01 -2.68 3.50
C GLU A 241 -31.06 -2.84 4.61
N SER A 242 -31.88 -3.89 4.53
CA SER A 242 -32.85 -4.21 5.59
C SER A 242 -32.26 -5.18 6.62
N THR A 243 -32.98 -5.38 7.73
CA THR A 243 -32.61 -6.40 8.74
C THR A 243 -32.64 -7.83 8.19
N GLU A 244 -33.31 -8.05 7.07
CA GLU A 244 -33.42 -9.34 6.38
C GLU A 244 -32.39 -9.47 5.24
N GLY A 245 -31.51 -8.47 5.07
CA GLY A 245 -30.47 -8.45 4.04
C GLY A 245 -30.99 -8.14 2.64
N THR A 246 -32.19 -7.57 2.52
CA THR A 246 -32.72 -7.07 1.24
C THR A 246 -32.18 -5.69 0.93
N TRP A 247 -31.86 -5.45 -0.35
CA TRP A 247 -31.23 -4.22 -0.83
C TRP A 247 -32.26 -3.43 -1.65
N SER A 248 -32.48 -2.17 -1.30
CA SER A 248 -33.34 -1.26 -2.07
C SER A 248 -32.61 0.02 -2.39
N GLU A 249 -32.50 0.35 -3.68
CA GLU A 249 -31.93 1.62 -4.13
C GLU A 249 -32.95 2.75 -3.99
N LEU A 250 -32.52 3.88 -3.43
CA LEU A 250 -33.30 5.10 -3.38
C LEU A 250 -33.21 5.84 -4.71
N THR A 251 -34.30 5.86 -5.47
CA THR A 251 -34.41 6.65 -6.72
C THR A 251 -34.80 8.11 -6.43
N ASP A 252 -34.11 9.05 -7.08
CA ASP A 252 -34.28 10.52 -7.15
C ASP A 252 -35.06 11.24 -6.02
N GLY A 253 -34.36 12.11 -5.29
CA GLY A 253 -34.94 13.07 -4.33
C GLY A 253 -35.19 12.54 -2.91
N GLY A 254 -35.08 11.22 -2.67
CA GLY A 254 -35.30 10.60 -1.35
C GLY A 254 -34.06 10.45 -0.45
N GLY A 255 -32.89 10.87 -0.92
CA GLY A 255 -31.61 10.74 -0.18
C GLY A 255 -31.19 11.97 0.61
N GLU A 256 -31.96 13.06 0.55
CA GLU A 256 -31.70 14.26 1.35
C GLU A 256 -32.11 13.98 2.81
N ASN A 257 -31.14 13.98 3.73
CA ASN A 257 -31.31 13.83 5.19
C ASN A 257 -31.64 12.43 5.75
N LEU A 258 -31.04 11.37 5.21
CA LEU A 258 -31.03 10.07 5.91
C LEU A 258 -29.99 10.10 7.03
N THR A 259 -30.43 10.59 8.19
CA THR A 259 -29.61 10.62 9.41
C THR A 259 -29.78 9.32 10.19
N PRO A 260 -28.73 8.86 10.89
CA PRO A 260 -28.84 7.67 11.72
C PRO A 260 -29.82 7.87 12.88
N VAL A 261 -30.73 6.92 13.04
CA VAL A 261 -31.80 7.00 14.06
C VAL A 261 -31.99 5.67 14.78
N LEU A 262 -32.06 5.72 16.10
CA LEU A 262 -32.27 4.55 16.95
C LEU A 262 -33.78 4.26 17.05
N LEU A 263 -34.24 3.16 16.45
CA LEU A 263 -35.63 2.70 16.46
C LEU A 263 -35.67 1.22 16.83
N ASN A 264 -36.61 0.82 17.70
CA ASN A 264 -36.84 -0.60 18.03
C ASN A 264 -35.57 -1.40 18.35
N SER A 265 -34.66 -0.82 19.15
CA SER A 265 -33.36 -1.41 19.51
C SER A 265 -32.43 -1.72 18.33
N SER A 266 -32.52 -0.95 17.25
CA SER A 266 -31.55 -0.94 16.15
C SER A 266 -31.34 0.49 15.65
N CYS A 267 -30.10 0.84 15.32
CA CYS A 267 -29.76 2.10 14.70
C CYS A 267 -29.87 1.94 13.19
N PHE A 268 -30.83 2.62 12.56
CA PHE A 268 -31.06 2.60 11.12
C PHE A 268 -30.29 3.72 10.44
N ASN A 269 -30.16 3.62 9.11
CA ASN A 269 -29.47 4.58 8.25
C ASN A 269 -27.97 4.75 8.58
N VAL A 270 -27.34 3.70 9.11
CA VAL A 270 -25.90 3.73 9.43
C VAL A 270 -25.10 3.42 8.18
N VAL A 271 -24.12 4.25 7.84
CA VAL A 271 -23.21 3.98 6.73
C VAL A 271 -22.40 2.71 7.00
N VAL A 272 -22.59 1.68 6.18
CA VAL A 272 -21.82 0.42 6.25
C VAL A 272 -20.81 0.31 5.11
N GLN A 273 -21.09 0.93 3.96
CA GLN A 273 -20.19 0.93 2.81
C GLN A 273 -20.19 2.29 2.11
N VAL A 274 -19.00 2.73 1.68
CA VAL A 274 -18.80 3.96 0.90
C VAL A 274 -17.89 3.66 -0.29
N VAL A 275 -18.32 4.04 -1.49
CA VAL A 275 -17.56 3.85 -2.73
C VAL A 275 -17.45 5.18 -3.46
N TYR A 276 -16.23 5.70 -3.59
CA TYR A 276 -15.93 6.87 -4.39
C TYR A 276 -15.48 6.47 -5.79
N VAL A 277 -15.95 7.22 -6.79
CA VAL A 277 -15.51 7.13 -8.18
C VAL A 277 -15.05 8.51 -8.63
N LEU A 278 -13.77 8.63 -8.91
CA LEU A 278 -13.10 9.86 -9.31
C LEU A 278 -12.79 9.81 -10.81
N LYS A 279 -13.35 10.75 -11.57
CA LYS A 279 -13.03 10.91 -12.99
C LYS A 279 -11.92 11.94 -13.17
N TYR A 280 -10.92 11.62 -13.99
CA TYR A 280 -9.77 12.48 -14.24
C TYR A 280 -9.46 12.62 -15.72
N ASN A 281 -8.84 13.72 -16.12
CA ASN A 281 -8.45 13.94 -17.51
C ASN A 281 -6.99 13.51 -17.78
N PRO A 282 -6.52 13.47 -19.05
CA PRO A 282 -5.14 13.12 -19.39
C PRO A 282 -4.06 14.01 -18.75
N ALA A 283 -4.40 15.21 -18.27
CA ALA A 283 -3.48 16.09 -17.55
C ALA A 283 -3.39 15.78 -16.05
N GLY A 284 -4.09 14.76 -15.55
CA GLY A 284 -4.13 14.36 -14.15
C GLY A 284 -5.05 15.23 -13.28
N ALA A 285 -5.91 16.05 -13.88
CA ALA A 285 -6.85 16.86 -13.11
C ALA A 285 -8.14 16.06 -12.84
N VAL A 286 -8.62 16.08 -11.59
CA VAL A 286 -9.93 15.52 -11.23
C VAL A 286 -11.00 16.43 -11.82
N VAL A 287 -11.91 15.86 -12.61
CA VAL A 287 -12.97 16.60 -13.32
C VAL A 287 -14.36 16.33 -12.76
N ASN A 288 -14.56 15.16 -12.15
CA ASN A 288 -15.82 14.78 -11.53
C ASN A 288 -15.54 13.79 -10.40
N ALA A 289 -16.34 13.85 -9.36
CA ALA A 289 -16.26 12.94 -8.23
C ALA A 289 -17.67 12.53 -7.85
N SER A 290 -17.90 11.23 -7.67
CA SER A 290 -19.17 10.72 -7.20
C SER A 290 -18.99 9.72 -6.07
N VAL A 291 -20.01 9.60 -5.22
CA VAL A 291 -20.04 8.65 -4.11
C VAL A 291 -21.32 7.83 -4.14
N SER A 292 -21.19 6.54 -3.91
CA SER A 292 -22.29 5.61 -3.66
C SER A 292 -22.17 5.06 -2.25
N LEU A 293 -23.29 4.98 -1.53
CA LEU A 293 -23.32 4.52 -0.15
C LEU A 293 -24.29 3.36 0.04
N VAL A 294 -23.98 2.51 1.02
CA VAL A 294 -24.91 1.53 1.57
C VAL A 294 -25.18 1.91 3.02
N LEU A 295 -26.45 2.05 3.36
CA LEU A 295 -26.91 2.30 4.72
C LEU A 295 -27.60 1.05 5.26
N GLY A 296 -27.19 0.56 6.42
CA GLY A 296 -27.73 -0.64 7.03
C GLY A 296 -28.19 -0.44 8.47
N PRO A 297 -28.99 -1.37 9.01
CA PRO A 297 -29.39 -1.40 10.40
C PRO A 297 -28.28 -2.03 11.25
N VAL A 298 -27.99 -1.44 12.39
CA VAL A 298 -27.05 -1.98 13.37
C VAL A 298 -27.79 -2.27 14.68
N PRO A 299 -27.81 -3.52 15.16
CA PRO A 299 -28.46 -3.86 16.43
C PRO A 299 -27.86 -3.07 17.59
N GLU A 300 -28.69 -2.58 18.51
CA GLU A 300 -28.25 -1.77 19.66
C GLU A 300 -27.17 -2.47 20.52
N ALA A 301 -27.20 -3.80 20.58
CA ALA A 301 -26.24 -4.63 21.30
C ALA A 301 -24.86 -4.74 20.60
N ALA A 302 -24.73 -4.27 19.36
CA ALA A 302 -23.46 -4.28 18.64
C ALA A 302 -22.45 -3.36 19.32
N GLN A 303 -21.28 -3.91 19.62
CA GLN A 303 -20.15 -3.17 20.20
C GLN A 303 -19.09 -2.81 19.15
N LEU A 304 -19.13 -3.51 18.01
CA LEU A 304 -18.19 -3.36 16.92
C LEU A 304 -18.98 -3.25 15.62
N LEU A 305 -18.70 -2.18 14.85
CA LEU A 305 -19.29 -1.92 13.56
C LEU A 305 -18.22 -2.06 12.49
N ASP A 306 -18.41 -3.00 11.56
CA ASP A 306 -17.56 -3.13 10.38
C ASP A 306 -18.05 -2.19 9.28
N GLN A 307 -17.11 -1.47 8.67
CA GLN A 307 -17.38 -0.57 7.55
C GLN A 307 -16.38 -0.82 6.42
N GLN A 308 -16.86 -0.67 5.18
CA GLN A 308 -16.05 -0.84 3.99
C GLN A 308 -15.95 0.48 3.21
N PHE A 309 -14.74 0.82 2.81
CA PHE A 309 -14.44 2.03 2.05
C PHE A 309 -13.70 1.67 0.78
N GLN A 310 -14.04 2.35 -0.31
CA GLN A 310 -13.40 2.15 -1.59
C GLN A 310 -13.27 3.46 -2.35
N VAL A 311 -12.17 3.59 -3.11
CA VAL A 311 -11.99 4.63 -4.11
C VAL A 311 -11.47 4.05 -5.41
N GLN A 312 -12.07 4.50 -6.52
CA GLN A 312 -11.71 4.10 -7.86
C GLN A 312 -11.47 5.32 -8.73
N PHE A 313 -10.55 5.20 -9.68
CA PHE A 313 -10.24 6.23 -10.65
C PHE A 313 -10.63 5.76 -12.06
N ILE A 314 -11.28 6.63 -12.83
CA ILE A 314 -11.71 6.39 -14.20
C ILE A 314 -11.26 7.57 -15.05
N GLN A 315 -10.68 7.32 -16.23
CA GLN A 315 -10.31 8.38 -17.16
C GLN A 315 -11.51 8.77 -18.03
#